data_AF-A0A537FMN6-F1
#
_entry.id   AF-A0A537FMN6-F1
#
_cell.length_a   1.000
_cell.length_b   1.000
_cell.length_c   1.000
_cell.angle_alpha   90.00
_cell.angle_beta   90.00
_cell.angle_gamma   90.00
#
_symmetry.space_group_name_H-M   'P 1'
#
loop_
_entity.id
_entity.type
_entity.pdbx_description
1 polymer ?
#
loop_
_entity_poly.entity_id
_entity_poly.type
_entity_poly.pdbx_seq_one_letter_code
_entity_poly.pdbx_strand_id
1 'polypeptide(L)'
;MPPASTEAVNDRQALARQILDVCLNVKSSQLAWECRKRGCEILTTIQQEDLWLRSIIEAPFESLDRLPKHMVAALEKTDVYIYTLGPSRPVPWDKIPKERRKLVTRWFLEDNNFVKAWKKIAKASGVRMLGIEATLATPGTAKALGLDYQAWRRIMFAGCMVDYHAVAEQARRLAKIVGRKGIVHITTPHGTDFRFRLDRRPV
;
A
#
# COMPACT_ATOMS: atom_id res chain seq x y z
N MET A 1 15.30 -26.16 5.57
CA MET A 1 15.72 -24.77 5.28
C MET A 1 16.24 -24.17 6.58
N PRO A 2 17.48 -23.69 6.65
CA PRO A 2 17.95 -22.97 7.81
C PRO A 2 17.20 -21.62 7.92
N PRO A 3 16.89 -21.14 9.14
CA PRO A 3 16.32 -19.80 9.32
C PRO A 3 17.32 -18.75 8.80
N ALA A 4 16.83 -17.74 8.10
CA ALA A 4 17.65 -16.61 7.68
C ALA A 4 18.35 -16.01 8.91
N SER A 5 19.65 -15.79 8.83
CA SER A 5 20.45 -15.23 9.92
C SER A 5 19.91 -13.88 10.37
N THR A 6 19.98 -13.62 11.67
CA THR A 6 19.47 -12.42 12.35
C THR A 6 20.04 -11.11 11.76
N GLU A 7 21.22 -11.16 11.14
CA GLU A 7 21.84 -10.06 10.39
C GLU A 7 21.06 -9.66 9.13
N ALA A 8 20.58 -10.61 8.33
CA ALA A 8 19.85 -10.34 7.10
C ALA A 8 18.46 -9.72 7.35
N VAL A 9 17.95 -9.86 8.57
CA VAL A 9 16.68 -9.29 9.02
C VAL A 9 16.86 -7.83 9.48
N ASN A 10 17.94 -7.54 10.21
CA ASN A 10 18.31 -6.19 10.62
C ASN A 10 18.59 -5.27 9.42
N ASP A 11 19.20 -5.79 8.37
CA ASP A 11 19.54 -5.04 7.15
C ASP A 11 18.27 -4.62 6.35
N ARG A 12 17.21 -5.45 6.38
CA ARG A 12 15.92 -5.16 5.75
C ARG A 12 15.12 -4.08 6.47
N GLN A 13 15.19 -4.03 7.81
CA GLN A 13 14.56 -2.97 8.59
C GLN A 13 15.32 -1.65 8.47
N ALA A 14 16.66 -1.70 8.39
CA ALA A 14 17.49 -0.53 8.11
C ALA A 14 17.18 0.06 6.73
N LEU A 15 17.04 -0.80 5.71
CA LEU A 15 16.60 -0.42 4.37
C LEU A 15 15.22 0.24 4.38
N ALA A 16 14.23 -0.35 5.07
CA ALA A 16 12.89 0.22 5.17
C ALA A 16 12.89 1.58 5.89
N ARG A 17 13.61 1.70 7.02
CA ARG A 17 13.75 2.97 7.76
C ARG A 17 14.42 4.05 6.93
N GLN A 18 15.47 3.73 6.19
CA GLN A 18 16.19 4.69 5.37
C GLN A 18 15.42 5.07 4.09
N ILE A 19 14.66 4.13 3.51
CA ILE A 19 13.68 4.42 2.45
C ILE A 19 12.60 5.37 2.98
N LEU A 20 12.10 5.15 4.20
CA LEU A 20 11.04 5.95 4.82
C LEU A 20 11.52 7.35 5.22
N ASP A 21 12.73 7.48 5.76
CA ASP A 21 13.37 8.77 6.06
C ASP A 21 13.52 9.64 4.82
N VAL A 22 13.77 9.01 3.66
CA VAL A 22 13.85 9.70 2.37
C VAL A 22 12.47 9.96 1.76
N CYS A 23 11.52 9.06 1.97
CA CYS A 23 10.14 9.27 1.59
C CYS A 23 9.46 10.39 2.39
N LEU A 24 10.05 10.90 3.48
CA LEU A 24 9.49 12.07 4.16
C LEU A 24 9.29 13.27 3.19
N ASN A 25 10.03 13.41 2.08
CA ASN A 25 9.80 14.46 1.08
C ASN A 25 9.44 13.94 -0.33
N VAL A 26 8.83 12.74 -0.44
CA VAL A 26 8.67 11.89 -1.65
C VAL A 26 8.81 12.62 -2.99
N LYS A 27 10.05 12.82 -3.41
CA LYS A 27 10.36 12.84 -4.83
C LYS A 27 10.76 11.42 -5.17
N SER A 28 10.12 10.82 -6.18
CA SER A 28 10.50 9.49 -6.70
C SER A 28 12.00 9.36 -6.94
N SER A 29 12.66 10.46 -7.29
CA SER A 29 14.11 10.57 -7.45
C SER A 29 14.91 10.27 -6.17
N GLN A 30 14.44 10.64 -4.99
CA GLN A 30 15.17 10.37 -3.75
C GLN A 30 15.05 8.90 -3.34
N LEU A 31 13.86 8.30 -3.49
CA LEU A 31 13.67 6.86 -3.31
C LEU A 31 14.58 6.06 -4.26
N ALA A 32 14.58 6.43 -5.55
CA ALA A 32 15.48 5.85 -6.53
C ALA A 32 16.95 6.03 -6.11
N TRP A 33 17.34 7.21 -5.63
CA TRP A 33 18.70 7.44 -5.15
C TRP A 33 19.11 6.49 -4.01
N GLU A 34 18.23 6.26 -3.04
CA GLU A 34 18.49 5.29 -1.96
C GLU A 34 18.67 3.87 -2.46
N CYS A 35 17.86 3.44 -3.43
CA CYS A 35 18.04 2.14 -4.08
C CYS A 35 19.39 2.08 -4.81
N ARG A 36 19.79 3.15 -5.50
CA ARG A 36 21.03 3.17 -6.30
C ARG A 36 22.27 3.08 -5.42
N LYS A 37 22.26 3.75 -4.26
CA LYS A 37 23.35 3.64 -3.27
C LYS A 37 23.58 2.22 -2.76
N ARG A 38 22.61 1.32 -2.94
CA ARG A 38 22.67 -0.09 -2.54
C ARG A 38 22.95 -1.04 -3.72
N GLY A 39 23.34 -0.48 -4.86
CA GLY A 39 23.64 -1.26 -6.05
C GLY A 39 22.40 -1.77 -6.79
N CYS A 40 21.20 -1.27 -6.49
CA CYS A 40 20.01 -1.66 -7.25
C CYS A 40 20.01 -1.00 -8.64
N GLU A 41 19.67 -1.78 -9.66
CA GLU A 41 19.23 -1.27 -10.96
C GLU A 41 17.78 -0.82 -10.85
N ILE A 42 17.44 0.34 -11.43
CA ILE A 42 16.18 1.02 -11.11
C ILE A 42 15.42 1.35 -12.38
N LEU A 43 14.17 0.90 -12.43
CA LEU A 43 13.15 1.42 -13.32
C LEU A 43 12.16 2.26 -12.52
N THR A 44 12.17 3.58 -12.73
CA THR A 44 11.17 4.48 -12.12
C THR A 44 10.05 4.73 -13.13
N THR A 45 8.81 4.43 -12.73
CA THR A 45 7.61 4.78 -13.52
C THR A 45 6.85 5.91 -12.83
N ILE A 46 6.31 6.83 -13.61
CA ILE A 46 5.53 7.98 -13.12
C ILE A 46 4.18 7.95 -13.81
N GLN A 47 3.11 7.89 -13.01
CA GLN A 47 1.76 8.08 -13.51
C GLN A 47 1.35 9.53 -13.27
N GLN A 48 1.10 10.27 -14.34
CA GLN A 48 0.59 11.64 -14.26
C GLN A 48 -0.86 11.61 -13.76
N GLU A 49 -1.16 12.37 -12.71
CA GLU A 49 -2.48 12.37 -12.05
C GLU A 49 -3.60 12.80 -13.00
N ASP A 50 -3.37 13.85 -13.79
CA ASP A 50 -4.36 14.33 -14.75
C ASP A 50 -4.66 13.28 -15.83
N LEU A 51 -3.62 12.59 -16.32
CA LEU A 51 -3.78 11.50 -17.27
C LEU A 51 -4.51 10.31 -16.65
N TRP A 52 -4.20 9.97 -15.39
CA TRP A 52 -4.89 8.91 -14.66
C TRP A 52 -6.38 9.22 -14.48
N LEU A 53 -6.72 10.43 -14.04
CA LEU A 53 -8.11 10.85 -13.85
C LEU A 53 -8.85 10.90 -15.19
N ARG A 54 -8.25 11.50 -16.21
CA ARG A 54 -8.83 11.55 -17.56
C ARG A 54 -9.05 10.15 -18.12
N SER A 55 -8.11 9.24 -17.92
CA SER A 55 -8.27 7.84 -18.32
C SER A 55 -9.47 7.21 -17.62
N ILE A 56 -9.61 7.42 -16.30
CA ILE A 56 -10.76 6.93 -15.54
C ILE A 56 -12.07 7.49 -16.07
N ILE A 57 -12.13 8.72 -16.57
CA ILE A 57 -13.39 9.34 -17.04
C ILE A 57 -13.69 8.96 -18.49
N GLU A 58 -12.70 9.03 -19.39
CA GLU A 58 -12.89 9.04 -20.84
C GLU A 58 -12.47 7.75 -21.54
N ALA A 59 -11.52 6.98 -21.00
CA ALA A 59 -10.95 5.85 -21.75
C ALA A 59 -11.91 4.66 -21.86
N PRO A 60 -11.80 3.82 -22.92
CA PRO A 60 -12.51 2.56 -23.00
C PRO A 60 -12.23 1.68 -21.78
N PHE A 61 -13.26 1.04 -21.22
CA PHE A 61 -13.14 0.26 -19.99
C PHE A 61 -12.11 -0.86 -20.12
N GLU A 62 -12.14 -1.56 -21.26
CA GLU A 62 -11.27 -2.69 -21.60
C GLU A 62 -9.79 -2.30 -21.62
N SER A 63 -9.51 -1.04 -22.00
CA SER A 63 -8.14 -0.51 -22.01
C SER A 63 -7.55 -0.36 -20.60
N LEU A 64 -8.41 -0.18 -19.60
CA LEU A 64 -8.03 -0.02 -18.19
C LEU A 64 -8.08 -1.33 -17.41
N ASP A 65 -8.81 -2.32 -17.91
CA ASP A 65 -8.95 -3.63 -17.26
C ASP A 65 -7.92 -4.67 -17.75
N ARG A 66 -7.06 -4.30 -18.71
CA ARG A 66 -5.99 -5.19 -19.20
C ARG A 66 -4.61 -4.73 -18.72
N LEU A 67 -3.77 -5.67 -18.30
CA LEU A 67 -2.35 -5.41 -18.04
C LEU A 67 -1.57 -5.22 -19.37
N PRO A 68 -0.93 -4.06 -19.62
CA PRO A 68 -0.19 -3.82 -20.85
C PRO A 68 1.07 -4.69 -20.98
N LYS A 69 1.43 -5.09 -22.22
CA LYS A 69 2.59 -5.96 -22.50
C LYS A 69 3.93 -5.41 -21.97
N HIS A 70 4.14 -4.09 -22.04
CA HIS A 70 5.36 -3.48 -21.53
C HIS A 70 5.46 -3.59 -20.00
N MET A 71 4.33 -3.53 -19.28
CA MET A 71 4.30 -3.76 -17.83
C MET A 71 4.57 -5.22 -17.50
N VAL A 72 4.06 -6.16 -18.30
CA VAL A 72 4.37 -7.59 -18.17
C VAL A 72 5.88 -7.81 -18.26
N ALA A 73 6.51 -7.35 -19.35
CA ALA A 73 7.94 -7.54 -19.58
C ALA A 73 8.81 -6.92 -18.48
N ALA A 74 8.44 -5.74 -17.98
CA ALA A 74 9.13 -5.11 -16.86
C ALA A 74 8.97 -5.93 -15.57
N LEU A 75 7.75 -6.37 -15.26
CA LEU A 75 7.44 -7.13 -14.05
C LEU A 75 8.14 -8.49 -14.02
N GLU A 76 8.24 -9.16 -15.16
CA GLU A 76 8.95 -10.45 -15.30
C GLU A 76 10.45 -10.37 -14.97
N LYS A 77 11.02 -9.16 -15.03
CA LYS A 77 12.43 -8.87 -14.73
C LYS A 77 12.61 -8.06 -13.44
N THR A 78 11.56 -7.93 -12.63
CA THR A 78 11.58 -7.14 -11.39
C THR A 78 11.74 -8.04 -10.18
N ASP A 79 12.77 -7.83 -9.36
CA ASP A 79 12.90 -8.54 -8.08
C ASP A 79 12.09 -7.88 -6.96
N VAL A 80 12.02 -6.55 -6.97
CA VAL A 80 11.36 -5.72 -5.95
C VAL A 80 10.50 -4.65 -6.61
N TYR A 81 9.22 -4.59 -6.27
CA TYR A 81 8.27 -3.59 -6.75
C TYR A 81 7.82 -2.68 -5.60
N ILE A 82 8.27 -1.42 -5.63
CA ILE A 82 7.84 -0.41 -4.65
C ILE A 82 6.76 0.47 -5.28
N TYR A 83 5.62 0.59 -4.61
CA TYR A 83 4.50 1.41 -5.04
C TYR A 83 4.15 2.48 -4.01
N THR A 84 4.14 3.73 -4.43
CA THR A 84 3.63 4.87 -3.65
C THR A 84 2.16 5.08 -3.99
N LEU A 85 1.31 5.18 -2.97
CA LEU A 85 -0.13 5.18 -3.16
C LEU A 85 -0.72 6.57 -3.35
N GLY A 86 -1.68 6.62 -4.28
CA GLY A 86 -2.75 7.60 -4.40
C GLY A 86 -2.37 8.97 -4.97
N PRO A 87 -3.40 9.73 -5.38
CA PRO A 87 -3.22 11.08 -5.88
C PRO A 87 -2.82 12.06 -4.78
N SER A 88 -2.12 13.12 -5.17
CA SER A 88 -1.72 14.22 -4.31
C SER A 88 -2.89 15.07 -3.80
N ARG A 89 -4.05 14.96 -4.46
CA ARG A 89 -5.29 15.66 -4.13
C ARG A 89 -6.42 14.65 -3.92
N PRO A 90 -7.44 14.99 -3.11
CA PRO A 90 -8.64 14.17 -2.99
C PRO A 90 -9.24 13.85 -4.36
N VAL A 91 -9.73 12.62 -4.51
CA VAL A 91 -10.40 12.18 -5.73
C VAL A 91 -11.68 12.99 -5.94
N PRO A 92 -11.88 13.61 -7.11
CA PRO A 92 -13.09 14.38 -7.42
C PRO A 92 -14.24 13.44 -7.80
N TRP A 93 -14.84 12.78 -6.80
CA TRP A 93 -15.89 11.77 -6.99
C TRP A 93 -17.15 12.29 -7.69
N ASP A 94 -17.40 13.59 -7.59
CA ASP A 94 -18.46 14.33 -8.27
C ASP A 94 -18.26 14.37 -9.79
N LYS A 95 -17.00 14.37 -10.25
CA LYS A 95 -16.64 14.41 -11.68
C LYS A 95 -16.55 13.02 -12.33
N ILE A 96 -16.61 11.95 -11.54
CA ILE A 96 -16.45 10.58 -12.04
C ILE A 96 -17.83 9.91 -12.14
N PRO A 97 -18.24 9.46 -13.35
CA PRO A 97 -19.47 8.71 -13.54
C PRO A 97 -19.56 7.50 -12.61
N LYS A 98 -20.76 7.24 -12.05
CA LYS A 98 -20.94 6.26 -10.96
C LYS A 98 -20.42 4.87 -11.32
N GLU A 99 -20.74 4.41 -12.52
CA GLU A 99 -20.33 3.13 -13.09
C GLU A 99 -18.81 2.99 -13.29
N ARG A 100 -18.09 4.12 -13.33
CA ARG A 100 -16.64 4.20 -13.51
C ARG A 100 -15.88 4.36 -12.19
N ARG A 101 -16.55 4.65 -11.07
CA ARG A 101 -15.90 4.86 -9.76
C ARG A 101 -15.08 3.67 -9.28
N LYS A 102 -15.45 2.44 -9.64
CA LYS A 102 -14.68 1.22 -9.36
C LYS A 102 -13.27 1.22 -9.97
N LEU A 103 -13.03 2.02 -11.02
CA LEU A 103 -11.73 2.15 -11.65
C LEU A 103 -10.74 2.96 -10.80
N VAL A 104 -11.23 3.84 -9.91
CA VAL A 104 -10.38 4.60 -8.98
C VAL A 104 -9.68 3.65 -8.01
N THR A 105 -10.40 2.63 -7.53
CA THR A 105 -9.91 1.65 -6.56
C THR A 105 -9.47 0.35 -7.23
N ARG A 106 -9.18 0.36 -8.53
CA ARG A 106 -8.79 -0.83 -9.32
C ARG A 106 -7.70 -1.65 -8.63
N TRP A 107 -6.69 -1.02 -8.04
CA TRP A 107 -5.60 -1.72 -7.34
C TRP A 107 -6.04 -2.42 -6.04
N PHE A 108 -7.10 -1.95 -5.39
CA PHE A 108 -7.64 -2.53 -4.16
C PHE A 108 -8.72 -3.59 -4.40
N LEU A 109 -9.37 -3.55 -5.57
CA LEU A 109 -10.38 -4.52 -5.95
C LEU A 109 -9.70 -5.74 -6.58
N GLU A 110 -9.55 -6.83 -5.83
CA GLU A 110 -8.88 -8.03 -6.36
C GLU A 110 -9.63 -8.71 -7.52
N ASP A 111 -10.90 -8.35 -7.72
CA ASP A 111 -11.78 -8.93 -8.73
C ASP A 111 -11.81 -8.12 -10.05
N ASN A 112 -10.64 -7.81 -10.60
CA ASN A 112 -10.52 -7.25 -11.96
C ASN A 112 -9.39 -7.92 -12.76
N ASN A 113 -9.47 -7.86 -14.09
CA ASN A 113 -8.57 -8.61 -14.97
C ASN A 113 -7.13 -8.09 -14.87
N PHE A 114 -6.97 -6.78 -14.69
CA PHE A 114 -5.66 -6.14 -14.54
C PHE A 114 -4.92 -6.68 -13.32
N VAL A 115 -5.55 -6.65 -12.14
CA VAL A 115 -4.93 -7.08 -10.87
C VAL A 115 -4.71 -8.60 -10.88
N LYS A 116 -5.65 -9.39 -11.40
CA LYS A 116 -5.48 -10.85 -11.54
C LYS A 116 -4.26 -11.20 -12.40
N ALA A 117 -4.13 -10.55 -13.56
CA ALA A 117 -2.99 -10.75 -14.45
C ALA A 117 -1.67 -10.32 -13.80
N TRP A 118 -1.66 -9.14 -13.18
CA TRP A 118 -0.48 -8.61 -12.48
C TRP A 118 -0.03 -9.56 -11.36
N LYS A 119 -0.96 -10.00 -10.49
CA LYS A 119 -0.66 -10.94 -9.40
C LYS A 119 -0.12 -12.28 -9.91
N LYS A 120 -0.69 -12.80 -11.00
CA LYS A 120 -0.23 -14.05 -11.61
C LYS A 120 1.24 -13.95 -12.04
N ILE A 121 1.61 -12.88 -12.73
CA ILE A 121 2.98 -12.65 -13.19
C ILE A 121 3.90 -12.38 -12.00
N ALA A 122 3.51 -11.48 -11.09
CA ALA A 122 4.30 -11.16 -9.91
C ALA A 122 4.62 -12.40 -9.06
N LYS A 123 3.64 -13.29 -8.88
CA LYS A 123 3.83 -14.57 -8.17
C LYS A 123 4.76 -15.52 -8.94
N ALA A 124 4.57 -15.66 -10.25
CA ALA A 124 5.40 -16.53 -11.08
C ALA A 124 6.87 -16.08 -11.12
N SER A 125 7.10 -14.76 -11.10
CA SER A 125 8.42 -14.14 -11.12
C SER A 125 9.03 -13.92 -9.73
N GLY A 126 8.33 -14.29 -8.64
CA GLY A 126 8.86 -14.15 -7.28
C GLY A 126 9.02 -12.69 -6.82
N VAL A 127 8.25 -11.76 -7.39
CA VAL A 127 8.34 -10.32 -7.11
C VAL A 127 8.00 -10.05 -5.64
N ARG A 128 8.89 -9.33 -4.95
CA ARG A 128 8.62 -8.82 -3.60
C ARG A 128 8.05 -7.41 -3.69
N MET A 129 6.85 -7.21 -3.14
CA MET A 129 6.15 -5.93 -3.23
C MET A 129 6.19 -5.16 -1.91
N LEU A 130 6.35 -3.84 -1.99
CA LEU A 130 6.17 -2.91 -0.88
C LEU A 130 5.24 -1.77 -1.30
N GLY A 131 4.10 -1.63 -0.62
CA GLY A 131 3.24 -0.45 -0.71
C GLY A 131 3.60 0.56 0.37
N ILE A 132 3.79 1.82 0.01
CA ILE A 132 4.05 2.91 0.96
C ILE A 132 2.82 3.79 1.03
N GLU A 133 1.90 3.50 1.95
CA GLU A 133 0.66 4.28 2.12
C GLU A 133 0.89 5.66 2.73
N ALA A 134 2.00 5.87 3.43
CA ALA A 134 2.35 7.16 4.00
C ALA A 134 2.44 8.28 2.94
N THR A 135 2.57 7.94 1.66
CA THR A 135 2.56 8.92 0.56
C THR A 135 1.20 9.57 0.34
N LEU A 136 0.12 9.02 0.90
CA LEU A 136 -1.21 9.65 0.91
C LEU A 136 -1.27 10.90 1.81
N ALA A 137 -0.32 11.03 2.74
CA ALA A 137 -0.19 12.19 3.61
C ALA A 137 0.35 13.39 2.83
N THR A 138 -0.52 14.02 2.03
CA THR A 138 -0.21 15.21 1.24
C THR A 138 -0.86 16.45 1.83
N PRO A 139 -0.35 17.66 1.54
CA PRO A 139 -0.99 18.90 1.96
C PRO A 139 -2.43 19.03 1.46
N GLY A 140 -2.70 18.58 0.23
CA GLY A 140 -4.03 18.61 -0.38
C GLY A 140 -5.02 17.74 0.37
N THR A 141 -4.65 16.51 0.70
CA THR A 141 -5.50 15.59 1.45
C THR A 141 -5.67 16.04 2.90
N ALA A 142 -4.61 16.55 3.55
CA ALA A 142 -4.68 17.07 4.91
C ALA A 142 -5.69 18.21 5.02
N LYS A 143 -5.64 19.18 4.09
CA LYS A 143 -6.58 20.30 4.02
C LYS A 143 -8.02 19.83 3.85
N ALA A 144 -8.26 18.85 2.99
CA ALA A 144 -9.60 18.33 2.72
C ALA A 144 -10.20 17.57 3.91
N LEU A 145 -9.36 16.93 4.72
CA LEU A 145 -9.77 16.20 5.92
C LEU A 145 -9.78 17.08 7.19
N GLY A 146 -9.36 18.35 7.11
CA GLY A 146 -9.24 19.23 8.28
C GLY A 146 -8.13 18.81 9.25
N LEU A 147 -7.09 18.14 8.76
CA LEU A 147 -5.98 17.62 9.57
C LEU A 147 -4.78 18.57 9.56
N ASP A 148 -4.03 18.62 10.67
CA ASP A 148 -2.69 19.21 10.68
C ASP A 148 -1.75 18.35 9.81
N TYR A 149 -1.27 18.94 8.71
CA TYR A 149 -0.47 18.21 7.73
C TYR A 149 0.80 17.62 8.34
N GLN A 150 1.50 18.37 9.19
CA GLN A 150 2.78 17.93 9.74
C GLN A 150 2.59 16.80 10.76
N ALA A 151 1.61 16.90 11.64
CA ALA A 151 1.26 15.85 12.58
C ALA A 151 0.78 14.58 11.85
N TRP A 152 -0.10 14.74 10.87
CA TRP A 152 -0.61 13.60 10.11
C TRP A 152 0.50 12.89 9.32
N ARG A 153 1.35 13.65 8.62
CA ARG A 153 2.53 13.10 7.94
C ARG A 153 3.44 12.35 8.91
N ARG A 154 3.79 12.95 10.06
CA ARG A 154 4.61 12.27 11.08
C ARG A 154 4.01 10.93 11.51
N ILE A 155 2.71 10.90 11.81
CA ILE A 155 2.01 9.68 12.26
C ILE A 155 2.04 8.59 11.17
N MET A 156 1.73 8.96 9.92
CA MET A 156 1.70 8.02 8.80
C MET A 156 3.09 7.40 8.56
N PHE A 157 4.15 8.20 8.58
CA PHE A 157 5.52 7.70 8.42
C PHE A 157 6.02 6.92 9.64
N ALA A 158 5.68 7.33 10.86
CA ALA A 158 6.01 6.59 12.07
C ALA A 158 5.40 5.18 12.04
N GLY A 159 4.18 5.04 11.51
CA GLY A 159 3.55 3.73 11.31
C GLY A 159 4.35 2.81 10.39
N CYS A 160 4.98 3.35 9.36
CA CYS A 160 5.83 2.55 8.46
C CYS A 160 7.18 2.16 9.09
N MET A 161 7.68 2.91 10.08
CA MET A 161 8.98 2.68 10.72
C MET A 161 8.91 1.79 11.97
N VAL A 162 7.71 1.38 12.36
CA VAL A 162 7.48 0.52 13.52
C VAL A 162 8.25 -0.80 13.37
N ASP A 163 8.69 -1.37 14.49
CA ASP A 163 9.28 -2.71 14.46
C ASP A 163 8.20 -3.74 14.08
N TYR A 164 8.28 -4.20 12.84
CA TYR A 164 7.37 -5.19 12.30
C TYR A 164 7.39 -6.50 13.09
N HIS A 165 8.51 -6.87 13.72
CA HIS A 165 8.58 -8.09 14.53
C HIS A 165 7.73 -7.96 15.79
N ALA A 166 7.85 -6.85 16.51
CA ALA A 166 7.04 -6.54 17.68
C ALA A 166 5.54 -6.50 17.33
N VAL A 167 5.18 -5.82 16.23
CA VAL A 167 3.79 -5.77 15.75
C VAL A 167 3.28 -7.16 15.38
N ALA A 168 4.07 -7.96 14.64
CA ALA A 168 3.69 -9.31 14.25
C ALA A 168 3.54 -10.25 15.45
N GLU A 169 4.36 -10.09 16.49
CA GLU A 169 4.23 -10.87 17.72
C GLU A 169 2.93 -10.53 18.45
N GLN A 170 2.64 -9.24 18.62
CA GLN A 170 1.40 -8.80 19.24
C GLN A 170 0.18 -9.25 18.42
N ALA A 171 0.25 -9.17 17.09
CA ALA A 171 -0.78 -9.68 16.20
C ALA A 171 -0.98 -11.20 16.35
N ARG A 172 0.09 -12.01 16.45
CA ARG A 172 -0.02 -13.45 16.70
C ARG A 172 -0.67 -13.77 18.05
N ARG A 173 -0.39 -12.98 19.10
CA ARG A 173 -1.04 -13.13 20.40
C ARG A 173 -2.53 -12.80 20.30
N LEU A 174 -2.88 -11.71 19.62
CA LEU A 174 -4.26 -11.31 19.40
C LEU A 174 -5.03 -12.35 18.56
N ALA A 175 -4.43 -12.86 17.48
CA ALA A 175 -5.00 -13.90 16.61
C ALA A 175 -5.44 -15.14 17.40
N LYS A 176 -4.62 -15.59 18.37
CA LYS A 176 -4.97 -16.71 19.26
C LYS A 176 -6.19 -16.45 20.15
N ILE A 177 -6.47 -15.18 20.47
CA ILE A 177 -7.63 -14.78 21.28
C ILE A 177 -8.86 -14.68 20.38
N VAL A 178 -8.76 -13.94 19.27
CA VAL A 178 -9.90 -13.69 18.37
C VAL A 178 -10.29 -14.91 17.54
N GLY A 179 -9.38 -15.88 17.33
CA GLY A 179 -9.67 -17.14 16.66
C GLY A 179 -10.47 -18.15 17.51
N ARG A 180 -10.78 -17.84 18.77
CA ARG A 180 -11.59 -18.70 19.64
C ARG A 180 -13.08 -18.39 19.46
N LYS A 181 -13.95 -19.25 20.02
CA LYS A 181 -15.36 -18.92 20.19
C LYS A 181 -15.48 -17.98 21.39
N GLY A 182 -16.27 -16.93 21.27
CA GLY A 182 -16.44 -15.95 22.34
C GLY A 182 -17.39 -14.83 21.97
N ILE A 183 -17.69 -13.96 22.94
CA ILE A 183 -18.40 -12.70 22.71
C ILE A 183 -17.41 -11.58 22.95
N VAL A 184 -17.25 -10.71 21.96
CA VAL A 184 -16.51 -9.45 22.11
C VAL A 184 -17.52 -8.38 22.46
N HIS A 185 -17.21 -7.60 23.48
CA HIS A 185 -18.00 -6.46 23.93
C HIS A 185 -17.13 -5.21 23.90
N ILE A 186 -17.46 -4.27 23.03
CA ILE A 186 -16.76 -3.00 22.87
C ILE A 186 -17.62 -1.92 23.51
N THR A 187 -17.08 -1.25 24.52
CA THR A 187 -17.71 -0.09 25.13
C THR A 187 -16.84 1.15 25.03
N THR A 188 -17.46 2.32 24.86
CA THR A 188 -16.76 3.60 24.96
C THR A 188 -17.58 4.59 25.81
N PRO A 189 -16.93 5.55 26.50
CA PRO A 189 -17.64 6.60 27.22
C PRO A 189 -18.55 7.47 26.34
N HIS A 190 -18.34 7.45 25.02
CA HIS A 190 -19.11 8.20 24.03
C HIS A 190 -20.33 7.43 23.51
N GLY A 191 -20.74 6.35 24.19
CA GLY A 191 -21.99 5.65 23.92
C GLY A 191 -21.89 4.48 22.96
N THR A 192 -20.69 4.04 22.56
CA THR A 192 -20.57 2.73 21.90
C THR A 192 -20.83 1.63 22.92
N ASP A 193 -21.84 0.79 22.66
CA ASP A 193 -22.02 -0.52 23.30
C ASP A 193 -22.31 -1.54 22.17
N PHE A 194 -21.25 -2.23 21.74
CA PHE A 194 -21.33 -3.15 20.61
C PHE A 194 -20.89 -4.55 21.02
N ARG A 195 -21.76 -5.54 20.79
CA ARG A 195 -21.51 -6.95 21.09
C ARG A 195 -21.57 -7.78 19.82
N PHE A 196 -20.57 -8.62 19.60
CA PHE A 196 -20.58 -9.58 18.49
C PHE A 196 -19.91 -10.89 18.88
N ARG A 197 -20.26 -11.96 18.16
CA ARG A 197 -19.73 -13.31 18.40
C ARG A 197 -18.52 -13.59 17.50
N LEU A 198 -17.54 -14.28 18.06
CA LEU A 198 -16.42 -14.86 17.34
C LEU A 198 -16.78 -16.31 16.97
N ASP A 199 -16.69 -16.64 15.68
CA ASP A 199 -17.16 -17.92 15.12
C ASP A 199 -16.04 -18.94 14.86
N ARG A 200 -14.87 -18.84 15.52
CA ARG A 200 -13.71 -19.73 15.28
C ARG A 200 -13.28 -19.77 13.80
N ARG A 201 -13.32 -18.63 13.10
CA ARG A 201 -12.77 -18.58 11.75
C ARG A 201 -11.25 -18.75 11.83
N PRO A 202 -10.63 -19.54 10.93
CA PRO A 202 -9.17 -19.57 10.83
C PRO A 202 -8.68 -18.15 10.57
N VAL A 203 -7.71 -17.71 11.39
CA VAL A 203 -7.05 -16.40 11.35
C VAL A 203 -5.65 -16.57 10.80
#